data_AF-A0A349D231-F1
#
_entry.id   AF-A0A349D231-F1
#
_cell.length_a   1.000
_cell.length_b   1.000
_cell.length_c   1.000
_cell.angle_alpha   90.00
_cell.angle_beta   90.00
_cell.angle_gamma   90.00
#
_symmetry.space_group_name_H-M   'P 1'
#
loop_
_entity.id
_entity.type
_entity.pdbx_description
1 polymer ?
#
loop_
_entity_poly.entity_id
_entity_poly.type
_entity_poly.pdbx_seq_one_letter_code
_entity_poly.pdbx_strand_id
1 'polypeptide(L)' 'MNTGTTSFTLRHEERFRPYWKAEQLLRANGVTKVFAEEPREGRFVLHVLNEHAEKARTILQNQGVEILN' A
#
# COMPACT_ATOMS: atom_id res chain seq x y z
N MET A 1 8.25 -20.89 9.32
CA MET A 1 7.89 -19.87 8.32
C MET A 1 8.01 -18.51 8.99
N ASN A 2 9.04 -17.73 8.65
CA ASN A 2 9.19 -16.33 9.08
C ASN A 2 8.57 -15.45 7.97
N THR A 3 7.31 -15.05 8.09
CA THR A 3 6.70 -14.13 7.12
C THR A 3 6.86 -12.70 7.61
N GLY A 4 8.02 -12.10 7.33
CA GLY A 4 8.20 -10.66 7.51
C GLY A 4 7.31 -9.87 6.53
N THR A 5 6.81 -8.73 6.99
CA THR A 5 6.02 -7.78 6.19
C THR A 5 6.80 -6.47 6.03
N THR A 6 6.69 -5.85 4.87
CA THR A 6 7.19 -4.50 4.57
C THR A 6 6.02 -3.52 4.65
N SER A 7 6.22 -2.41 5.34
CA SER A 7 5.21 -1.36 5.50
C SER A 7 5.50 -0.19 4.56
N PHE A 8 4.48 0.29 3.85
CA PHE A 8 4.53 1.48 3.00
C PHE A 8 3.65 2.56 3.59
N THR A 9 4.24 3.70 3.95
CA THR A 9 3.48 4.89 4.37
C THR A 9 3.12 5.70 3.14
N LEU A 10 1.83 5.91 2.93
CA LEU A 10 1.30 6.59 1.75
C LEU A 10 0.65 7.91 2.17
N ARG A 11 0.85 8.95 1.36
CA ARG A 11 0.17 10.23 1.57
C ARG A 11 -1.30 10.12 1.17
N HIS A 12 -2.20 10.52 2.06
CA HIS A 12 -3.62 10.62 1.75
C HIS A 12 -3.93 12.05 1.29
N GLU A 13 -4.20 12.22 0.00
CA GLU A 13 -4.82 13.45 -0.50
C GLU A 13 -6.35 13.30 -0.42
N GLU A 14 -7.03 14.17 0.34
CA GLU A 14 -8.49 14.17 0.54
C GLU A 14 -9.31 14.19 -0.77
N ARG A 15 -8.70 14.59 -1.89
CA ARG A 15 -9.33 14.60 -3.22
C ARG A 15 -9.53 13.22 -3.83
N PHE A 16 -8.80 12.21 -3.37
CA PHE A 16 -8.99 10.83 -3.77
C PHE A 16 -9.47 10.03 -2.57
N ARG A 17 -10.27 8.97 -2.77
CA ARG A 17 -10.45 7.89 -1.78
C ARG A 17 -9.37 6.83 -2.05
N PRO A 18 -8.08 7.06 -1.72
CA PRO A 18 -6.97 6.36 -2.36
C PRO A 18 -6.66 5.04 -1.66
N TYR A 19 -7.05 4.89 -0.38
CA TYR A 19 -6.65 3.78 0.47
C TYR A 19 -7.34 2.46 0.05
N TRP A 20 -8.66 2.50 -0.16
CA TRP A 20 -9.42 1.35 -0.65
C TRP A 20 -8.96 0.97 -2.07
N LYS A 21 -8.68 1.97 -2.90
CA LYS A 21 -8.20 1.76 -4.27
C LYS A 21 -6.80 1.13 -4.29
N ALA A 22 -5.89 1.55 -3.40
CA ALA A 22 -4.54 0.99 -3.31
C ALA A 22 -4.57 -0.48 -2.86
N GLU A 23 -5.35 -0.81 -1.83
CA GLU A 23 -5.51 -2.20 -1.39
C GLU A 23 -6.11 -3.09 -2.48
N GLN A 24 -7.22 -2.64 -3.10
CA GLN A 24 -7.86 -3.39 -4.18
C GLN A 24 -6.95 -3.56 -5.39
N LEU A 25 -6.20 -2.53 -5.76
CA LEU A 25 -5.28 -2.59 -6.89
C LEU A 25 -4.14 -3.58 -6.64
N LEU A 26 -3.56 -3.57 -5.44
CA LEU A 26 -2.53 -4.53 -5.06
C LEU A 26 -3.07 -5.96 -5.13
N ARG A 27 -4.26 -6.20 -4.55
CA ARG A 27 -4.93 -7.51 -4.62
C ARG A 27 -5.23 -7.95 -6.06
N ALA A 28 -5.73 -7.04 -6.91
CA ALA A 28 -6.02 -7.30 -8.32
C ALA A 28 -4.76 -7.68 -9.12
N ASN A 29 -3.59 -7.22 -8.67
CA ASN A 29 -2.29 -7.56 -9.26
C ASN A 29 -1.61 -8.75 -8.55
N GLY A 30 -2.36 -9.53 -7.76
CA GLY A 30 -1.85 -10.73 -7.09
C GLY A 30 -0.95 -10.47 -5.88
N VAL A 31 -0.96 -9.25 -5.34
CA VAL A 31 -0.34 -8.96 -4.04
C VAL A 31 -1.34 -9.38 -2.96
N THR A 32 -1.11 -10.52 -2.33
CA THR A 32 -2.01 -11.07 -1.31
C THR A 32 -1.56 -10.69 0.11
N LYS A 33 -2.47 -10.83 1.08
CA LYS A 33 -2.26 -10.45 2.50
C LYS A 33 -1.79 -9.00 2.69
N VAL A 34 -2.47 -8.08 2.01
CA VAL A 34 -2.30 -6.64 2.24
C VAL A 34 -3.19 -6.23 3.42
N PHE A 35 -2.62 -5.50 4.38
CA PHE A 35 -3.37 -4.90 5.47
C PHE A 35 -3.19 -3.39 5.42
N ALA A 36 -4.29 -2.64 5.38
CA ALA A 36 -4.28 -1.20 5.53
C ALA A 36 -4.56 -0.82 6.99
N GLU A 37 -3.72 0.01 7.59
CA GLU A 37 -4.04 0.68 8.85
C GLU A 37 -4.84 1.95 8.58
N GLU A 38 -5.76 2.26 9.50
CA GLU A 38 -6.60 3.45 9.41
C GLU A 38 -5.76 4.73 9.28
N PRO A 39 -6.23 5.69 8.47
CA PRO A 39 -5.48 6.91 8.25
C PRO A 39 -5.37 7.72 9.55
N ARG A 40 -4.14 8.08 9.92
CA ARG A 40 -3.87 9.08 10.97
C ARG A 40 -3.28 10.31 10.30
N GLU A 41 -3.89 11.47 10.53
CA GLU A 41 -3.37 12.77 10.09
C GLU A 41 -3.04 12.83 8.58
N GLY A 42 -3.92 12.30 7.72
CA GLY A 42 -3.72 12.35 6.27
C GLY A 42 -2.62 11.41 5.75
N ARG A 43 -2.28 10.35 6.48
CA ARG A 43 -1.38 9.28 6.03
C ARG A 43 -2.00 7.93 6.30
N PHE A 44 -1.77 6.95 5.44
CA PHE A 44 -2.18 5.57 5.67
C PHE A 44 -1.01 4.61 5.45
N VAL A 45 -1.01 3.47 6.15
CA VAL A 45 0.07 2.49 6.10
C VAL A 45 -0.44 1.21 5.47
N LEU A 46 0.28 0.70 4.47
CA LEU A 46 0.02 -0.60 3.87
C LEU A 46 1.10 -1.59 4.28
N HIS A 47 0.71 -2.69 4.89
CA HIS A 47 1.57 -3.82 5.18
C HIS A 47 1.42 -4.86 4.09
N VAL A 48 2.55 -5.27 3.51
CA VAL A 48 2.62 -6.23 2.40
C VAL A 48 3.66 -7.29 2.74
N LEU A 49 3.45 -8.54 2.34
CA LEU A 49 4.50 -9.56 2.47
C LEU A 49 5.77 -9.14 1.72
N ASN A 50 6.94 -9.44 2.28
CA ASN A 50 8.23 -9.07 1.67
C ASN A 50 8.39 -9.57 0.23
N GLU A 51 7.87 -10.77 -0.08
CA GLU A 51 7.88 -11.34 -1.44
C GLU A 51 7.10 -10.52 -2.48
N HIS A 52 6.23 -9.62 -2.03
CA HIS A 52 5.43 -8.75 -2.89
C HIS A 52 5.77 -7.26 -2.71
N ALA A 53 6.76 -6.91 -1.88
CA ALA A 53 7.08 -5.53 -1.55
C ALA A 53 7.52 -4.73 -2.79
N GLU A 54 8.44 -5.26 -3.59
CA GLU A 54 8.91 -4.59 -4.82
C GLU A 54 7.79 -4.39 -5.84
N LYS A 55 6.95 -5.43 -5.99
CA LYS A 55 5.78 -5.37 -6.88
C LYS A 55 4.77 -4.33 -6.41
N ALA A 56 4.48 -4.30 -5.10
CA ALA A 56 3.57 -3.34 -4.51
C ALA A 56 4.07 -1.90 -4.69
N ARG A 57 5.36 -1.64 -4.44
CA ARG A 57 5.98 -0.33 -4.66
C ARG A 57 5.80 0.14 -6.11
N THR A 58 6.11 -0.72 -7.07
CA THR A 58 5.97 -0.42 -8.50
C THR A 58 4.52 -0.07 -8.87
N ILE A 59 3.56 -0.85 -8.40
CA ILE A 59 2.13 -0.63 -8.67
C ILE A 59 1.68 0.72 -8.09
N LEU A 60 2.05 1.02 -6.85
CA LEU A 60 1.69 2.26 -6.17
C LEU A 60 2.28 3.48 -6.89
N GLN A 61 3.57 3.43 -7.26
CA GLN A 61 4.22 4.49 -8.02
C GLN A 61 3.60 4.70 -9.40
N ASN A 62 3.26 3.62 -10.12
CA ASN A 62 2.60 3.71 -11.44
C ASN A 62 1.20 4.35 -11.38
N GLN A 63 0.54 4.34 -10.22
CA GLN A 63 -0.72 5.05 -10.02
C GLN A 63 -0.56 6.50 -9.56
N GLY A 64 0.68 6.98 -9.42
CA GLY A 64 0.97 8.30 -8.86
C GLY A 64 0.70 8.39 -7.35
N VAL A 65 0.70 7.26 -6.64
CA VAL A 65 0.60 7.28 -5.17
C VAL A 65 1.96 7.68 -4.60
N GLU A 66 1.98 8.78 -3.84
CA GLU A 66 3.17 9.25 -3.14
C GLU A 66 3.46 8.35 -1.92
N ILE A 67 4.57 7.61 -2.00
CA ILE A 67 5.11 6.79 -0.90
C ILE A 67 6.09 7.67 -0.11
N LEU A 68 5.81 7.85 1.18
CA LEU A 68 6.57 8.72 2.09
C LEU A 68 7.80 8.02 2.71
N ASN A 69 8.02 6.73 2.41
CA ASN A 69 9.12 5.87 2.87
C ASN A 69 9.77 5.15 1.68
#